data_AF-A0A0F2M954-F1
#
_entry.id   AF-A0A0F2M954-F1
#
_cell.length_a   1.000
_cell.length_b   1.000
_cell.length_c   1.000
_cell.angle_alpha   90.00
_cell.angle_beta   90.00
_cell.angle_gamma   90.00
#
_symmetry.space_group_name_H-M   'P 1'
#
loop_
_entity.id
_entity.type
_entity.pdbx_description
1 polymer ?
#
loop_
_entity_poly.entity_id
_entity_poly.type
_entity_poly.pdbx_seq_one_letter_code
_entity_poly.pdbx_strand_id
1 'polypeptide(L)'
;MPVPVNTGMSGPSNFDKFKMGAMMGGTVGCIIGFIYGTVNIFRYGAGTTGIMRTLGQYMAASGATFGFFMSIGSVIRSDASPVMQQAYMHARQKPWIMAADAAYRPRPTRSE
;
A
#
# COMPACT_ATOMS: atom_id res chain seq x y z
N MET A 1 25.76 -8.97 -1.79
CA MET A 1 25.18 -9.49 -0.52
C MET A 1 23.67 -9.36 -0.58
N PRO A 2 22.88 -10.44 -0.38
CA PRO A 2 21.43 -10.33 -0.35
C PRO A 2 21.03 -9.55 0.90
N VAL A 3 20.23 -8.51 0.72
CA VAL A 3 19.70 -7.71 1.83
C VAL A 3 18.80 -8.64 2.65
N PRO A 4 18.99 -8.76 3.98
CA PRO A 4 18.13 -9.60 4.81
C PRO A 4 16.70 -9.06 4.75
N VAL A 5 15.84 -9.73 3.97
CA VAL A 5 14.40 -9.53 4.01
C VAL A 5 13.95 -10.09 5.36
N ASN A 6 13.61 -9.20 6.28
CA ASN A 6 13.08 -9.56 7.59
C ASN A 6 11.79 -10.37 7.42
N THR A 7 11.90 -11.69 7.56
CA THR A 7 10.82 -12.69 7.38
C THR A 7 9.84 -12.75 8.55
N GLY A 8 9.92 -11.84 9.52
CA GLY A 8 9.14 -11.87 10.76
C GLY A 8 7.94 -10.94 10.83
N MET A 9 7.64 -10.13 9.81
CA MET A 9 6.57 -9.14 9.91
C MET A 9 5.27 -9.70 9.32
N SER A 10 4.34 -10.13 10.19
CA SER A 10 2.94 -10.39 9.82
C SER A 10 2.47 -9.28 8.87
N GLY A 11 1.94 -9.69 7.71
CA GLY A 11 1.42 -8.75 6.72
C GLY A 11 0.38 -7.81 7.38
N PRO A 12 0.31 -6.53 6.98
CA PRO A 12 -0.61 -5.57 7.59
C PRO A 12 -2.04 -6.11 7.61
N SER A 13 -2.68 -6.05 8.78
CA SER A 13 -4.06 -6.51 8.96
C SER A 13 -5.02 -5.69 8.08
N ASN A 14 -6.22 -6.21 7.82
CA ASN A 14 -7.24 -5.46 7.06
C ASN A 14 -7.57 -4.12 7.72
N PHE A 15 -7.51 -4.07 9.05
CA PHE A 15 -7.66 -2.83 9.80
C PHE A 15 -6.47 -1.87 9.60
N ASP A 16 -5.24 -2.37 9.56
CA ASP A 16 -4.06 -1.54 9.27
C ASP A 16 -4.09 -0.98 7.84
N LYS A 17 -4.57 -1.76 6.88
CA LYS A 17 -4.79 -1.32 5.50
C LYS A 17 -5.88 -0.28 5.40
N PHE A 18 -7.01 -0.48 6.09
CA PHE A 18 -8.08 0.50 6.18
C PHE A 18 -7.55 1.82 6.73
N LYS A 19 -6.83 1.77 7.85
CA LYS A 19 -6.20 2.93 8.49
C LYS A 19 -5.19 3.62 7.56
N MET A 20 -4.36 2.87 6.86
CA MET A 20 -3.42 3.43 5.88
C MET A 20 -4.16 4.14 4.73
N GLY A 21 -5.19 3.53 4.18
CA GLY A 21 -6.01 4.14 3.12
C GLY A 21 -6.74 5.39 3.60
N ALA A 22 -7.26 5.36 4.82
CA ALA A 22 -7.91 6.52 5.45
C ALA A 22 -6.92 7.65 5.70
N MET A 23 -5.71 7.36 6.19
CA MET A 23 -4.67 8.37 6.42
C MET A 23 -4.18 8.98 5.11
N MET A 24 -3.79 8.17 4.14
CA MET A 24 -3.32 8.68 2.84
C MET A 24 -4.43 9.45 2.11
N GLY A 25 -5.62 8.86 2.00
CA GLY A 25 -6.76 9.48 1.33
C GLY A 25 -7.22 10.75 2.04
N GLY A 26 -7.26 10.73 3.37
CA GLY A 26 -7.65 11.87 4.19
C GLY A 26 -6.67 13.04 4.07
N THR A 27 -5.36 12.79 4.08
CA THR A 27 -4.35 13.84 3.90
C THR A 27 -4.44 14.46 2.51
N VAL A 28 -4.50 13.64 1.45
CA VAL A 28 -4.63 14.14 0.08
C VAL A 28 -5.95 14.91 -0.09
N GLY A 29 -7.05 14.36 0.43
CA GLY A 29 -8.35 15.01 0.43
C GLY A 29 -8.30 16.37 1.11
N CYS A 30 -7.73 16.48 2.31
CA CYS A 30 -7.56 17.75 3.01
C CYS A 30 -6.76 18.78 2.20
N ILE A 31 -5.67 18.38 1.53
CA ILE A 31 -4.86 19.29 0.71
C ILE A 31 -5.67 19.80 -0.49
N ILE A 32 -6.39 18.90 -1.18
CA ILE A 32 -7.25 19.29 -2.31
C ILE A 32 -8.39 20.21 -1.84
N GLY A 33 -8.99 19.93 -0.69
CA GLY A 33 -10.00 20.78 -0.09
C GLY A 33 -9.45 22.13 0.35
N PHE A 34 -8.19 22.19 0.80
CA PHE A 34 -7.52 23.45 1.11
C PHE A 34 -7.31 24.28 -0.17
N ILE A 35 -6.80 23.68 -1.24
CA ILE A 35 -6.57 24.38 -2.52
C ILE A 35 -7.91 24.87 -3.08
N TYR A 36 -8.88 23.98 -3.22
CA TYR A 36 -10.18 24.33 -3.79
C TYR A 36 -10.94 25.32 -2.90
N GLY A 37 -10.93 25.14 -1.59
CA GLY A 37 -11.57 26.03 -0.63
C GLY A 37 -10.93 27.42 -0.62
N THR A 38 -9.61 27.51 -0.67
CA THR A 38 -8.88 28.79 -0.72
C THR A 38 -9.17 29.52 -2.03
N VAL A 39 -9.14 28.83 -3.17
CA VAL A 39 -9.50 29.42 -4.46
C VAL A 39 -10.95 29.89 -4.47
N ASN A 40 -11.89 29.11 -3.94
CA ASN A 40 -13.30 29.53 -3.85
C ASN A 40 -13.49 30.75 -2.96
N ILE A 41 -12.79 30.83 -1.83
CA ILE A 41 -12.84 31.98 -0.93
C ILE A 41 -12.27 33.23 -1.60
N PHE A 42 -11.15 33.12 -2.32
CA PHE A 42 -10.58 34.27 -3.04
C PHE A 42 -11.45 34.74 -4.21
N ARG A 43 -12.16 33.82 -4.89
CA ARG A 43 -12.98 34.15 -6.06
C ARG A 43 -14.39 34.63 -5.71
N TYR A 44 -15.02 34.02 -4.73
CA TYR A 44 -16.44 34.23 -4.41
C TYR A 44 -16.67 34.78 -2.99
N GLY A 45 -15.61 34.95 -2.20
CA GLY A 45 -15.70 35.32 -0.80
C GLY A 45 -16.03 34.12 0.10
N ALA A 46 -15.74 34.26 1.40
CA ALA A 46 -15.98 33.19 2.37
C ALA A 46 -17.44 33.01 2.81
N GLY A 47 -18.37 33.78 2.23
CA GLY A 47 -19.77 33.82 2.64
C GLY A 47 -19.98 34.39 4.05
N THR A 48 -21.21 34.27 4.55
CA THR A 48 -21.61 34.72 5.90
C THR A 48 -20.98 33.91 7.03
N THR A 49 -20.47 32.72 6.71
CA THR A 49 -19.94 31.75 7.67
C THR A 49 -18.48 32.01 8.04
N GLY A 50 -17.79 32.91 7.32
CA GLY A 50 -16.39 33.27 7.55
C GLY A 50 -15.37 32.29 6.95
N ILE A 51 -14.13 32.78 6.79
CA ILE A 51 -13.04 32.09 6.06
C ILE A 51 -12.74 30.72 6.66
N MET A 52 -12.54 30.63 7.97
CA MET A 52 -12.11 29.38 8.61
C MET A 52 -13.17 28.29 8.55
N ARG A 53 -14.45 28.63 8.66
CA ARG A 53 -15.53 27.63 8.60
C ARG A 53 -15.74 27.14 7.18
N THR A 54 -15.75 28.03 6.20
CA THR A 54 -15.87 27.65 4.78
C THR A 54 -14.68 26.82 4.33
N LEU A 55 -13.45 27.23 4.66
CA LEU A 55 -12.24 26.48 4.35
C LEU A 55 -12.23 25.11 5.05
N GLY A 56 -12.55 25.07 6.34
CA GLY A 56 -12.64 23.84 7.11
C GLY A 56 -13.69 22.88 6.57
N GLN A 57 -14.83 23.37 6.07
CA GLN A 57 -15.84 22.55 5.39
C GLN A 57 -15.30 21.93 4.11
N TYR A 58 -14.59 22.69 3.27
CA TYR A 58 -13.97 22.12 2.07
C TYR A 58 -12.95 21.04 2.42
N MET A 59 -12.04 21.33 3.35
CA MET A 59 -11.01 20.39 3.80
C MET A 59 -11.61 19.13 4.42
N ALA A 60 -12.61 19.27 5.30
CA ALA A 60 -13.24 18.14 5.96
C ALA A 60 -14.07 17.30 4.98
N ALA A 61 -14.83 17.94 4.08
CA ALA A 61 -15.64 17.22 3.10
C ALA A 61 -14.78 16.44 2.10
N SER A 62 -13.72 17.05 1.58
CA SER A 62 -12.78 16.37 0.69
C SER A 62 -11.95 15.32 1.43
N GLY A 63 -11.45 15.63 2.63
CA GLY A 63 -10.71 14.68 3.48
C GLY A 63 -11.55 13.44 3.81
N ALA A 64 -12.81 13.63 4.19
CA ALA A 64 -13.72 12.53 4.50
C ALA A 64 -13.99 11.65 3.28
N THR A 65 -14.26 12.23 2.12
CA THR A 65 -14.60 11.48 0.90
C THR A 65 -13.40 10.73 0.34
N PHE A 66 -12.27 11.39 0.14
CA PHE A 66 -11.04 10.73 -0.32
C PHE A 66 -10.53 9.69 0.69
N GLY A 67 -10.59 9.99 1.99
CA GLY A 67 -10.24 9.05 3.05
C GLY A 67 -11.13 7.80 3.04
N PHE A 68 -12.46 7.96 2.89
CA PHE A 68 -13.41 6.86 2.85
C PHE A 68 -13.25 5.96 1.62
N PHE A 69 -13.14 6.52 0.42
CA PHE A 69 -12.96 5.71 -0.78
C PHE A 69 -11.60 5.01 -0.81
N MET A 70 -10.54 5.68 -0.36
CA MET A 70 -9.21 5.08 -0.32
C MET A 70 -9.07 4.04 0.80
N SER A 71 -9.76 4.19 1.93
CA SER A 71 -9.76 3.20 3.01
C SER A 71 -10.50 1.92 2.64
N ILE A 72 -11.61 2.01 1.90
CA ILE A 72 -12.31 0.85 1.35
C ILE A 72 -11.48 0.22 0.22
N GLY A 73 -10.95 1.05 -0.68
CA GLY A 73 -10.11 0.60 -1.79
C GLY A 73 -8.85 -0.12 -1.32
N SER A 74 -8.23 0.31 -0.21
CA SER A 74 -7.06 -0.34 0.36
C SER A 74 -7.38 -1.70 0.98
N VAL A 75 -8.58 -1.89 1.56
CA VAL A 75 -9.03 -3.18 2.08
C VAL A 75 -9.34 -4.14 0.94
N ILE A 76 -10.14 -3.73 -0.05
CA ILE A 76 -10.55 -4.61 -1.17
C ILE A 76 -9.36 -4.98 -2.07
N ARG A 77 -8.45 -4.04 -2.36
CA ARG A 77 -7.20 -4.35 -3.10
C ARG A 77 -6.33 -5.37 -2.37
N SER A 78 -6.45 -5.43 -1.05
CA SER A 78 -5.70 -6.35 -0.22
C SER A 78 -6.26 -7.76 -0.19
N ASP A 79 -7.43 -8.05 -0.77
CA ASP A 79 -7.84 -9.44 -0.98
C ASP A 79 -7.16 -10.05 -2.23
N ALA A 80 -6.71 -9.22 -3.18
CA ALA A 80 -6.19 -9.66 -4.47
C ALA A 80 -4.68 -9.99 -4.52
N SER A 81 -3.87 -9.68 -3.50
CA SER A 81 -2.40 -9.86 -3.58
C SER A 81 -1.61 -10.43 -2.39
N PRO A 82 -2.07 -10.48 -1.13
CA PRO A 82 -1.24 -11.03 -0.06
C PRO A 82 -1.22 -12.57 -0.07
N VAL A 83 -2.33 -13.23 -0.43
CA VAL A 83 -2.36 -14.68 -0.66
C VAL A 83 -1.51 -15.04 -1.87
N MET A 84 -1.59 -14.28 -2.97
CA MET A 84 -0.83 -14.57 -4.17
C MET A 84 0.67 -14.36 -3.95
N GLN A 85 1.07 -13.34 -3.19
CA GLN A 85 2.47 -13.07 -2.87
C GLN A 85 3.04 -14.03 -1.82
N GLN A 86 2.23 -14.43 -0.82
CA GLN A 86 2.57 -15.52 0.10
C GLN A 86 2.67 -16.86 -0.64
N ALA A 87 1.74 -17.16 -1.55
CA ALA A 87 1.80 -18.35 -2.41
C ALA A 87 3.01 -18.30 -3.37
N TYR A 88 3.38 -17.14 -3.91
CA TYR A 88 4.58 -16.97 -4.74
C TYR A 88 5.87 -17.15 -3.90
N MET A 89 5.87 -16.71 -2.64
CA MET A 89 6.96 -16.96 -1.69
C MET A 89 7.06 -18.44 -1.30
N HIS A 90 5.94 -19.14 -1.10
CA HIS A 90 5.91 -20.58 -0.83
C HIS A 90 6.27 -21.41 -2.07
N ALA A 91 5.87 -20.99 -3.27
CA ALA A 91 6.22 -21.66 -4.53
C ALA A 91 7.71 -21.50 -4.91
N ARG A 92 8.38 -20.44 -4.42
CA ARG A 92 9.85 -20.30 -4.54
C ARG A 92 10.62 -21.17 -3.53
N GLN A 93 9.95 -21.80 -2.57
CA GLN A 93 10.56 -22.75 -1.66
C GLN A 93 10.42 -24.17 -2.25
N LYS A 94 11.53 -24.66 -2.85
CA LYS A 94 11.92 -26.08 -3.10
C LYS A 94 11.84 -26.52 -4.58
N PRO A 95 12.74 -27.40 -5.08
CA PRO A 95 13.44 -28.46 -4.33
C PRO A 95 14.97 -28.45 -4.47
N TRP A 96 15.63 -28.47 -3.32
CA TRP A 96 17.06 -28.77 -3.14
C TRP A 96 17.44 -30.21 -3.57
N ILE A 97 16.48 -30.99 -4.05
CA ILE A 97 16.68 -32.37 -4.52
C ILE A 97 17.37 -32.39 -5.90
N MET A 98 17.24 -31.33 -6.73
CA MET A 98 17.96 -31.23 -8.01
C MET A 98 19.46 -30.88 -7.86
N ALA A 99 19.89 -30.36 -6.71
CA ALA A 99 21.30 -30.05 -6.46
C ALA A 99 22.10 -31.28 -6.02
N ALA A 100 21.45 -32.26 -5.39
CA ALA A 100 22.09 -33.51 -4.96
C ALA A 100 22.49 -34.39 -6.16
N ASP A 101 21.65 -34.44 -7.20
CA ASP A 101 21.94 -35.21 -8.43
C ASP A 101 23.12 -34.60 -9.23
N ALA A 102 23.28 -33.28 -9.23
CA ALA A 102 24.40 -32.62 -9.91
C ALA A 102 25.75 -32.88 -9.19
N ALA A 103 25.73 -33.10 -7.88
CA ALA A 103 26.92 -33.35 -7.07
C ALA A 103 27.45 -34.79 -7.21
N TYR A 104 26.62 -35.75 -7.64
CA TYR A 104 27.01 -37.17 -7.75
C TYR A 104 27.49 -37.58 -9.15
N ARG A 105 27.68 -36.64 -10.10
CA ARG A 105 28.18 -36.99 -11.44
C ARG A 105 29.60 -37.61 -11.35
N PRO A 106 29.79 -38.91 -11.64
CA PRO A 106 31.11 -39.53 -11.57
C PRO A 106 31.99 -38.99 -12.71
N ARG A 107 33.22 -38.59 -12.37
CA ARG A 107 34.22 -38.12 -13.34
C ARG A 107 34.66 -39.32 -14.19
N PRO A 108 34.66 -39.25 -15.54
CA PRO A 108 35.12 -40.34 -16.36
C PRO A 108 36.63 -40.56 -16.15
N THR A 109 37.00 -41.76 -15.72
CA THR A 109 38.39 -42.19 -15.56
C THR A 109 39.05 -42.28 -16.94
N ARG A 110 40.02 -41.39 -17.21
CA ARG A 110 40.86 -41.47 -18.40
C ARG A 110 41.93 -42.54 -18.14
N SER A 111 41.80 -43.66 -18.85
CA SER A 111 42.78 -44.74 -18.92
C SER A 111 43.97 -44.33 -19.77
N GLU A 112 45.17 -44.40 -19.19
CA GLU A 112 46.46 -44.56 -19.88
C GLU A 112 47.27 -45.62 -19.13
#